data_AF-A0A6J8CA68-F1
#
_entry.id   AF-A0A6J8CA68-F1
#
_cell.length_a   1.000
_cell.length_b   1.000
_cell.length_c   1.000
_cell.angle_alpha   90.00
_cell.angle_beta   90.00
_cell.angle_gamma   90.00
#
_symmetry.space_group_name_H-M   'P 1'
#
loop_
_entity.id
_entity.type
_entity.pdbx_description
1 polymer ?
#
loop_
_entity_poly.entity_id
_entity_poly.type
_entity_poly.pdbx_seq_one_letter_code
_entity_poly.pdbx_strand_id
1 'polypeptide(L)'
;MPVFHVFRNRNILSPCLLPSYDLYDSSVKQFFWKQQPVPCENWLDLFYVNKRGYITMNNTAVNISGYSNIRCEFRYITRVTEKEMKFSDRLLYTHPSYLDGDFIHMECYDKQRKLIYNNLHLNIDTKSVYRSRVIANESQTDLSVYIVDIDSLSRLIAERKLKKTFSYLKSELNAYILHGYTRIADSSYGNIMPMFTGLKAGHEDQAGVNNLPYIF
;
A
#
# COMPACT_ATOMS: atom_id res chain seq x y z
N MET A 1 -17.94 -10.33 -25.49
CA MET A 1 -18.90 -9.21 -25.44
C MET A 1 -19.07 -8.82 -23.97
N PRO A 2 -18.82 -7.58 -23.56
CA PRO A 2 -19.10 -7.16 -22.20
C PRO A 2 -20.61 -7.24 -21.95
N VAL A 3 -21.01 -7.99 -20.93
CA VAL A 3 -22.41 -8.05 -20.48
C VAL A 3 -22.65 -6.80 -19.65
N PHE A 4 -23.32 -5.81 -20.23
CA PHE A 4 -23.77 -4.64 -19.49
C PHE A 4 -25.00 -5.03 -18.66
N HIS A 5 -24.78 -5.30 -17.37
CA HIS A 5 -25.89 -5.43 -16.42
C HIS A 5 -26.41 -4.04 -16.06
N VAL A 6 -27.47 -3.59 -16.74
CA VAL A 6 -28.21 -2.40 -16.32
C VAL A 6 -29.18 -2.82 -15.20
N PHE A 7 -28.82 -2.52 -13.96
CA PHE A 7 -29.72 -2.67 -12.82
C PHE A 7 -30.80 -1.58 -12.88
N ARG A 8 -31.88 -1.83 -13.62
CA ARG A 8 -33.10 -1.03 -13.51
C ARG A 8 -33.96 -1.62 -12.40
N ASN A 9 -34.14 -0.87 -11.32
CA ASN A 9 -35.17 -1.21 -10.35
C ASN A 9 -36.54 -1.10 -11.04
N ARG A 10 -37.13 -2.24 -11.41
CA ARG A 10 -38.41 -2.30 -12.12
C ARG A 10 -39.58 -1.89 -11.22
N ASN A 11 -39.39 -1.88 -9.91
CA ASN A 11 -40.41 -1.50 -8.94
C ASN A 11 -39.76 -0.79 -7.75
N ILE A 12 -39.82 0.54 -7.76
CA ILE A 12 -39.26 1.39 -6.69
C ILE A 12 -39.86 1.12 -5.30
N LEU A 13 -41.02 0.49 -5.21
CA LEU A 13 -41.68 0.11 -3.96
C LEU A 13 -41.26 -1.28 -3.46
N SER A 14 -40.54 -2.06 -4.28
CA SER A 14 -40.03 -3.36 -3.88
C SER A 14 -38.77 -3.22 -3.03
N PRO A 15 -38.57 -4.07 -2.01
CA PRO A 15 -37.36 -4.06 -1.21
C PRO A 15 -36.15 -4.40 -2.09
N CYS A 16 -35.03 -3.68 -1.88
CA CYS A 16 -33.77 -4.00 -2.52
C CYS A 16 -33.23 -5.31 -1.92
N LEU A 17 -33.34 -6.40 -2.68
CA LEU A 17 -32.80 -7.69 -2.27
C LEU A 17 -31.33 -7.77 -2.65
N LEU A 18 -30.46 -7.72 -1.64
CA LEU A 18 -29.03 -7.93 -1.83
C LEU A 18 -28.77 -9.42 -2.09
N PRO A 19 -28.14 -9.79 -3.23
CA PRO A 19 -27.81 -11.17 -3.49
C PRO A 19 -26.76 -11.69 -2.49
N SER A 20 -27.01 -12.88 -1.95
CA SER A 20 -26.03 -13.63 -1.17
C SER A 20 -25.19 -14.48 -2.12
N TYR A 21 -23.87 -14.38 -2.02
CA TYR A 21 -22.93 -15.12 -2.86
C TYR A 21 -22.11 -16.08 -2.02
N ASP A 22 -21.96 -17.32 -2.49
CA ASP A 22 -20.99 -18.26 -1.92
C ASP A 22 -19.57 -17.92 -2.40
N LEU A 23 -18.69 -17.61 -1.45
CA LEU A 23 -17.28 -17.31 -1.71
C LEU A 23 -16.52 -18.46 -2.38
N TYR A 24 -17.00 -19.69 -2.21
CA TYR A 24 -16.38 -20.92 -2.69
C TYR A 24 -17.21 -21.64 -3.75
N ASP A 25 -18.14 -20.93 -4.40
CA ASP A 25 -18.97 -21.49 -5.45
C ASP A 25 -18.14 -22.24 -6.50
N SER A 26 -18.62 -23.42 -6.88
CA SER A 26 -17.93 -24.30 -7.83
C SER A 26 -17.66 -23.63 -9.19
N SER A 27 -18.52 -22.73 -9.64
CA SER A 27 -18.41 -22.00 -10.91
C SER A 27 -17.15 -21.13 -10.99
N VAL A 28 -16.69 -20.63 -9.85
CA VAL A 28 -15.50 -19.76 -9.79
C VAL A 28 -14.23 -20.50 -9.40
N LYS A 29 -14.32 -21.78 -8.99
CA LYS A 29 -13.19 -22.58 -8.52
C LYS A 29 -12.04 -22.63 -9.53
N GLN A 30 -12.36 -22.69 -10.82
CA GLN A 30 -11.38 -22.71 -11.91
C GLN A 30 -10.53 -21.44 -12.03
N PHE A 31 -11.03 -20.28 -11.57
CA PHE A 31 -10.30 -19.01 -11.64
C PHE A 31 -9.34 -18.82 -10.46
N PHE A 32 -9.30 -19.75 -9.51
CA PHE A 32 -8.46 -19.65 -8.32
C PHE A 32 -7.45 -20.79 -8.25
N TRP A 33 -6.18 -20.44 -8.41
CA TRP A 33 -5.07 -21.34 -8.12
C TRP A 33 -4.36 -20.94 -6.82
N LYS A 34 -3.59 -21.88 -6.28
CA LYS A 34 -2.68 -21.63 -5.17
C LYS A 34 -1.41 -21.00 -5.74
N GLN A 35 -1.12 -19.76 -5.34
CA GLN A 35 0.15 -19.13 -5.67
C GLN A 35 1.26 -19.88 -4.93
N GLN A 36 2.36 -20.17 -5.63
CA GLN A 36 3.54 -20.66 -4.95
C GLN A 36 4.10 -19.54 -4.06
N PRO A 37 4.53 -19.83 -2.83
CA PRO A 37 5.21 -18.84 -2.00
C PRO A 37 6.39 -18.27 -2.77
N VAL A 38 6.61 -16.95 -2.65
CA VAL A 38 7.84 -16.34 -3.15
C VAL A 38 9.00 -16.98 -2.38
N PRO A 39 9.97 -17.62 -3.07
CA PRO A 39 11.13 -18.16 -2.38
C PRO A 39 11.90 -16.98 -1.77
N CYS A 40 11.90 -16.88 -0.45
CA CYS A 40 12.77 -15.94 0.23
C CYS A 40 14.20 -16.47 0.11
N GLU A 41 15.10 -15.69 -0.47
CA GLU A 41 16.52 -16.03 -0.48
C GLU A 41 17.06 -16.02 0.97
N ASN A 42 17.97 -16.94 1.28
CA ASN A 42 18.53 -17.11 2.64
C ASN A 42 19.67 -16.14 2.97
N TRP A 43 19.89 -15.11 2.16
CA TRP A 43 20.87 -14.07 2.44
C TRP A 43 20.43 -13.22 3.63
N LEU A 44 21.39 -12.92 4.51
CA LEU A 44 21.16 -12.12 5.69
C LEU A 44 21.21 -10.64 5.34
N ASP A 45 20.26 -9.86 5.86
CA ASP A 45 20.30 -8.41 5.78
C ASP A 45 21.48 -7.89 6.60
N LEU A 46 22.56 -7.51 5.90
CA LEU A 46 23.76 -6.93 6.53
C LEU A 46 23.50 -5.54 7.11
N PHE A 47 22.42 -4.89 6.71
CA PHE A 47 22.02 -3.58 7.16
C PHE A 47 20.52 -3.53 7.47
N TYR A 48 20.14 -2.67 8.41
CA TYR A 48 18.75 -2.36 8.68
C TYR A 48 18.61 -0.88 9.05
N VAL A 49 17.43 -0.33 8.79
CA VAL A 49 17.04 1.00 9.29
C VAL A 49 16.30 0.79 10.61
N ASN A 50 16.84 1.36 11.68
CA ASN A 50 16.22 1.22 12.99
C ASN A 50 14.97 2.13 13.14
N LYS A 51 14.23 1.96 14.24
CA LYS A 51 13.01 2.75 14.52
C LYS A 51 13.25 4.26 14.62
N ARG A 52 14.50 4.71 14.78
CA ARG A 52 14.88 6.13 14.83
C ARG A 52 15.33 6.67 13.47
N GLY A 53 15.26 5.86 12.41
CA GLY A 53 15.66 6.23 11.04
C GLY A 53 17.17 6.18 10.80
N TYR A 54 17.93 5.41 11.59
CA TYR A 54 19.38 5.27 11.39
C TYR A 54 19.71 3.98 10.64
N ILE A 55 20.50 4.11 9.58
CA ILE A 55 21.07 2.96 8.87
C ILE A 55 22.17 2.34 9.74
N THR A 56 22.01 1.06 10.07
CA THR A 56 22.86 0.37 11.05
C THR A 56 23.32 -0.95 10.47
N MET A 57 24.62 -1.24 10.57
CA MET A 57 25.18 -2.53 10.21
C MET A 57 24.73 -3.60 11.21
N ASN A 58 24.24 -4.71 10.69
CA ASN A 58 23.91 -5.91 11.46
C ASN A 58 25.16 -6.76 11.66
N ASN A 59 25.93 -6.46 12.71
CA ASN A 59 27.17 -7.18 13.02
C ASN A 59 26.96 -8.69 13.17
N THR A 60 25.78 -9.12 13.66
CA THR A 60 25.44 -10.54 13.78
C THR A 60 25.34 -11.19 12.41
N ALA A 61 24.65 -10.54 11.46
CA ALA A 61 24.55 -11.03 10.08
C ALA A 61 25.92 -11.07 9.41
N VAL A 62 26.72 -10.00 9.53
CA VAL A 62 28.09 -9.93 8.98
C VAL A 62 28.96 -11.07 9.50
N ASN A 63 28.91 -11.35 10.81
CA ASN A 63 29.67 -12.42 11.44
C ASN A 63 29.22 -13.82 10.97
N ILE A 64 27.91 -14.07 10.89
CA ILE A 64 27.36 -15.36 10.39
C ILE A 64 27.74 -15.57 8.92
N SER A 65 27.75 -14.51 8.12
CA SER A 65 28.19 -14.58 6.72
C SER A 65 29.69 -14.78 6.55
N GLY A 66 30.50 -14.67 7.63
CA GLY A 66 31.95 -14.82 7.58
C GLY A 66 32.68 -13.67 6.88
N TYR A 67 32.01 -12.54 6.66
CA TYR A 67 32.63 -11.39 6.00
C TYR A 67 33.50 -10.60 6.98
N SER A 68 34.65 -10.12 6.50
CA SER A 68 35.56 -9.25 7.28
C SER A 68 36.14 -8.14 6.42
N ASN A 69 36.35 -6.97 7.02
CA ASN A 69 36.81 -5.74 6.36
C ASN A 69 35.97 -5.39 5.10
N ILE A 70 34.66 -5.39 5.27
CA ILE A 70 33.73 -5.00 4.21
C ILE A 70 33.77 -3.48 4.02
N ARG A 71 33.72 -3.04 2.76
CA ARG A 71 33.57 -1.63 2.40
C ARG A 71 32.16 -1.42 1.87
N CYS A 72 31.38 -0.60 2.56
CA CYS A 72 29.99 -0.35 2.19
C CYS A 72 29.79 1.10 1.81
N GLU A 73 29.04 1.33 0.74
CA GLU A 73 28.70 2.64 0.22
C GLU A 73 27.20 2.69 -0.03
N PHE A 74 26.57 3.83 0.26
CA PHE A 74 25.16 4.03 -0.05
C PHE A 74 24.94 5.32 -0.80
N ARG A 75 23.84 5.39 -1.53
CA ARG A 75 23.39 6.61 -2.22
C ARG A 75 21.89 6.76 -2.07
N TYR A 76 21.42 8.00 -2.01
CA TYR A 76 20.01 8.31 -1.98
C TYR A 76 19.40 8.14 -3.36
N ILE A 77 18.14 7.73 -3.36
CA ILE A 77 17.29 7.68 -4.54
C ILE A 77 16.16 8.68 -4.33
N THR A 78 16.06 9.66 -5.23
CA THR A 78 14.98 10.64 -5.22
C THR A 78 14.17 10.49 -6.50
N ARG A 79 12.86 10.30 -6.34
CA ARG A 79 11.94 10.28 -7.48
C ARG A 79 11.71 11.69 -8.00
N VAL A 80 12.06 11.96 -9.25
CA VAL A 80 11.88 13.28 -9.89
C VAL A 80 10.55 13.33 -10.64
N THR A 81 10.23 12.26 -11.37
CA THR A 81 8.94 12.12 -12.08
C THR A 81 8.38 10.71 -11.87
N GLU A 82 7.30 10.34 -12.55
CA GLU A 82 6.80 8.96 -12.53
C GLU A 82 7.77 7.94 -13.14
N LYS A 83 8.63 8.38 -14.06
CA LYS A 83 9.53 7.52 -14.83
C LYS A 83 11.00 7.75 -14.52
N GLU A 84 11.32 8.85 -13.84
CA GLU A 84 12.69 9.28 -13.63
C GLU A 84 13.07 9.28 -12.13
N MET A 85 14.22 8.67 -11.87
CA MET A 85 14.85 8.61 -10.56
C MET A 85 16.22 9.28 -10.64
N LYS A 86 16.54 10.11 -9.66
CA LYS A 86 17.86 10.71 -9.48
C LYS A 86 18.60 9.99 -8.37
N PHE A 87 19.86 9.69 -8.61
CA PHE A 87 20.75 9.09 -7.62
C PHE A 87 21.73 10.15 -7.11
N SER A 88 21.96 10.19 -5.80
CA SER A 88 23.04 11.01 -5.24
C SER A 88 24.41 10.40 -5.53
N ASP A 89 25.45 11.15 -5.19
CA ASP A 89 26.79 10.60 -5.05
C ASP A 89 26.81 9.49 -3.99
N ARG A 90 27.77 8.58 -4.13
CA ARG A 90 28.00 7.50 -3.18
C ARG A 90 28.65 8.04 -1.91
N LEU A 91 28.07 7.69 -0.79
CA LEU A 91 28.53 8.02 0.55
C LEU A 91 29.10 6.75 1.20
N LEU A 92 30.32 6.84 1.71
CA LEU A 92 30.93 5.74 2.44
C LEU A 92 30.22 5.56 3.79
N TYR A 93 29.79 4.34 4.10
CA TYR A 93 29.30 3.99 5.43
C TYR A 93 30.48 3.82 6.38
N THR A 94 30.55 4.66 7.41
CA THR A 94 31.61 4.61 8.46
C THR A 94 31.04 4.29 9.84
N HIS A 95 29.85 4.81 10.15
CA HIS A 95 29.14 4.58 11.40
C HIS A 95 27.63 4.70 11.18
N PRO A 96 26.80 4.26 12.14
CA PRO A 96 25.36 4.47 12.05
C PRO A 96 25.02 5.96 11.86
N SER A 97 24.26 6.26 10.81
CA SER A 97 23.90 7.63 10.42
C SER A 97 22.39 7.74 10.21
N TYR A 98 21.83 8.91 10.49
CA TYR A 98 20.43 9.17 10.22
C TYR A 98 20.21 9.32 8.72
N LEU A 99 19.19 8.65 8.17
CA LEU A 99 18.80 8.82 6.78
C LEU A 99 17.75 9.93 6.67
N ASP A 100 18.14 11.05 6.09
CA ASP A 100 17.27 12.19 5.76
C ASP A 100 16.64 12.08 4.36
N GLY A 101 16.48 10.85 3.87
CA GLY A 101 15.82 10.54 2.62
C GLY A 101 15.11 9.20 2.69
N ASP A 102 14.10 9.03 1.83
CA ASP A 102 13.19 7.89 1.92
C ASP A 102 13.82 6.60 1.42
N PHE A 103 14.60 6.66 0.34
CA PHE A 103 15.19 5.48 -0.28
C PHE A 103 16.70 5.61 -0.37
N ILE A 104 17.40 4.57 0.05
CA ILE A 104 18.82 4.41 -0.23
C ILE A 104 19.09 3.08 -0.92
N HIS A 105 20.11 3.10 -1.77
CA HIS A 105 20.71 1.90 -2.35
C HIS A 105 22.05 1.67 -1.67
N MET A 106 22.24 0.50 -1.06
CA MET A 106 23.44 0.10 -0.33
C MET A 106 24.17 -1.00 -1.10
N GLU A 107 25.47 -0.80 -1.30
CA GLU A 107 26.37 -1.79 -1.87
C GLU A 107 27.54 -2.04 -0.91
N CYS A 108 27.85 -3.32 -0.64
CA CYS A 108 29.05 -3.69 0.08
C CYS A 108 29.95 -4.58 -0.75
N TYR A 109 31.25 -4.36 -0.58
CA TYR A 109 32.31 -5.08 -1.26
C TYR A 109 33.26 -5.72 -0.25
N ASP A 110 33.76 -6.90 -0.57
CA ASP A 110 34.83 -7.53 0.18
C ASP A 110 36.21 -6.92 -0.16
N LYS A 111 37.28 -7.47 0.43
CA LYS A 111 38.67 -7.02 0.19
C LYS A 111 39.09 -7.17 -1.28
N GLN A 112 38.52 -8.12 -2.00
CA GLN A 112 38.76 -8.38 -3.41
C GLN A 112 37.87 -7.54 -4.33
N ARG A 113 37.11 -6.58 -3.77
CA ARG A 113 36.13 -5.74 -4.47
C ARG A 113 34.97 -6.53 -5.10
N LYS A 114 34.69 -7.73 -4.62
CA LYS A 114 33.50 -8.49 -5.03
C LYS A 114 32.28 -7.93 -4.30
N LEU A 115 31.20 -7.70 -5.05
CA LEU A 115 29.91 -7.30 -4.49
C LEU A 115 29.33 -8.45 -3.65
N ILE A 116 29.15 -8.20 -2.36
CA ILE A 116 28.65 -9.18 -1.37
C ILE A 116 27.28 -8.80 -0.81
N TYR A 117 26.86 -7.55 -0.99
CA TYR A 117 25.56 -7.05 -0.56
C TYR A 117 25.10 -5.96 -1.51
N ASN A 118 23.85 -6.03 -1.94
CA ASN A 118 23.22 -5.08 -2.84
C ASN A 118 21.74 -5.02 -2.49
N ASN A 119 21.32 -4.01 -1.73
CA ASN A 119 19.95 -3.93 -1.27
C ASN A 119 19.43 -2.49 -1.23
N LEU A 120 18.11 -2.36 -1.30
CA LEU A 120 17.39 -1.12 -1.10
C LEU A 120 16.91 -1.05 0.34
N HIS A 121 17.13 0.08 0.99
CA HIS A 121 16.57 0.35 2.30
C HIS A 121 15.62 1.55 2.23
N LEU A 122 14.48 1.38 2.89
CA LEU A 122 13.47 2.42 3.06
C LEU A 122 13.61 3.03 4.45
N ASN A 123 13.52 4.35 4.51
CA ASN A 123 13.29 5.12 5.70
C ASN A 123 12.11 6.07 5.47
N ILE A 124 11.52 6.57 6.56
CA ILE A 124 10.62 7.72 6.51
C ILE A 124 11.32 8.81 7.31
N ASP A 125 11.65 9.94 6.69
CA ASP A 125 12.30 11.07 7.37
C ASP A 125 11.33 11.79 8.31
N THR A 126 11.10 11.18 9.47
CA THR A 126 10.23 11.72 10.50
C THR A 126 10.70 13.08 11.00
N LYS A 127 12.01 13.33 11.11
CA LYS A 127 12.56 14.60 11.60
C LYS A 127 12.17 15.77 10.69
N SER A 128 12.24 15.60 9.37
CA SER A 128 11.80 16.63 8.43
C SER A 128 10.29 16.85 8.51
N VAL A 129 9.50 15.78 8.67
CA VAL A 129 8.04 15.89 8.85
C VAL A 129 7.68 16.67 10.12
N TYR A 130 8.27 16.34 11.26
CA TYR A 130 8.02 17.04 12.54
C TYR A 130 8.45 18.50 12.52
N ARG A 131 9.47 18.86 11.72
CA ARG A 131 9.92 20.25 11.56
C ARG A 131 9.03 21.07 10.63
N SER A 132 8.49 20.42 9.60
CA SER A 132 7.71 21.10 8.55
C SER A 132 6.22 21.22 8.87
N ARG A 133 5.70 20.48 9.86
CA ARG A 133 4.28 20.45 10.18
C ARG A 133 4.04 20.57 11.69
N VAL A 134 3.04 21.37 12.05
CA VAL A 134 2.47 21.33 13.40
C VAL A 134 1.53 20.14 13.47
N ILE A 135 1.89 19.13 14.25
CA ILE A 135 1.02 17.99 14.52
C ILE A 135 0.11 18.39 15.67
N ALA A 136 -1.19 18.50 15.37
CA ALA A 136 -2.19 18.73 16.40
C ALA A 136 -2.29 17.49 17.31
N ASN A 137 -2.57 17.72 18.59
CA ASN A 137 -2.90 16.62 19.48
C ASN A 137 -4.28 16.10 19.11
N GLU A 138 -4.39 14.79 18.92
CA GLU A 138 -5.69 14.16 18.72
C GLU A 138 -6.57 14.37 19.94
N SER A 139 -7.83 14.71 19.68
CA SER A 139 -8.86 14.85 20.70
C SER A 139 -10.05 13.96 20.33
N GLN A 140 -10.99 13.76 21.25
CA GLN A 140 -12.23 13.03 20.91
C GLN A 140 -13.08 13.75 19.86
N THR A 141 -12.85 15.05 19.64
CA THR A 141 -13.54 15.86 18.63
C THR A 141 -12.71 16.04 17.36
N ASP A 142 -11.40 15.77 17.41
CA ASP A 142 -10.44 16.01 16.33
C ASP A 142 -9.66 14.73 16.03
N LEU A 143 -10.35 13.76 15.44
CA LEU A 143 -9.77 12.47 15.07
C LEU A 143 -9.09 12.54 13.69
N SER A 144 -7.91 11.92 13.58
CA SER A 144 -7.29 11.65 12.28
C SER A 144 -8.10 10.60 11.52
N VAL A 145 -8.40 10.87 10.25
CA VAL A 145 -9.09 9.91 9.37
C VAL A 145 -8.09 9.32 8.38
N TYR A 146 -7.96 7.99 8.40
CA TYR A 146 -7.17 7.26 7.41
C TYR A 146 -8.09 6.55 6.43
N ILE A 147 -7.93 6.87 5.14
CA ILE A 147 -8.65 6.21 4.06
C ILE A 147 -7.65 5.33 3.30
N VAL A 148 -7.95 4.04 3.23
CA VAL A 148 -7.13 3.05 2.52
C VAL A 148 -7.94 2.48 1.38
N ASP A 149 -7.49 2.72 0.16
CA ASP A 149 -8.04 2.10 -1.04
C ASP A 149 -7.15 0.93 -1.49
N ILE A 150 -7.79 -0.16 -1.91
CA ILE A 150 -7.10 -1.33 -2.47
C ILE A 150 -7.62 -1.52 -3.88
N ASP A 151 -6.80 -1.11 -4.85
CA ASP A 151 -7.18 -1.12 -6.25
C ASP A 151 -7.45 -2.54 -6.76
N SER A 152 -8.36 -2.63 -7.74
CA SER A 152 -8.68 -3.85 -8.49
C SER A 152 -9.17 -5.04 -7.64
N LEU A 153 -9.82 -4.76 -6.50
CA LEU A 153 -10.32 -5.79 -5.58
C LEU A 153 -11.84 -5.71 -5.40
N SER A 154 -12.53 -6.86 -5.51
CA SER A 154 -13.93 -6.98 -5.10
C SER A 154 -14.04 -7.52 -3.68
N ARG A 155 -15.16 -7.24 -2.99
CA ARG A 155 -15.43 -7.75 -1.64
C ARG A 155 -15.23 -9.26 -1.53
N LEU A 156 -15.79 -10.03 -2.47
CA LEU A 156 -15.72 -11.50 -2.43
C LEU A 156 -14.28 -12.02 -2.58
N ILE A 157 -13.47 -11.37 -3.44
CA ILE A 157 -12.05 -11.72 -3.58
C ILE A 157 -11.28 -11.37 -2.31
N ALA A 158 -11.57 -10.21 -1.73
CA ALA A 158 -10.95 -9.74 -0.50
C ALA A 158 -11.22 -10.72 0.67
N GLU A 159 -12.48 -11.11 0.88
CA GLU A 159 -12.88 -12.10 1.89
C GLU A 159 -12.21 -13.47 1.66
N ARG A 160 -12.07 -13.89 0.40
CA ARG A 160 -11.48 -15.19 0.06
C ARG A 160 -9.96 -15.22 0.18
N LYS A 161 -9.26 -14.17 -0.26
CA LYS A 161 -7.79 -14.14 -0.42
C LYS A 161 -7.06 -13.37 0.68
N LEU A 162 -7.70 -12.38 1.31
CA LEU A 162 -7.13 -11.56 2.38
C LEU A 162 -7.69 -11.96 3.75
N LYS A 163 -7.75 -13.27 4.03
CA LYS A 163 -8.38 -13.82 5.25
C LYS A 163 -7.83 -13.21 6.54
N LYS A 164 -6.51 -13.02 6.63
CA LYS A 164 -5.86 -12.41 7.80
C LYS A 164 -6.30 -10.95 7.97
N THR A 165 -6.29 -10.17 6.89
CA THR A 165 -6.74 -8.77 6.90
C THR A 165 -8.21 -8.65 7.29
N PHE A 166 -9.09 -9.46 6.69
CA PHE A 166 -10.51 -9.44 7.03
C PHE A 166 -10.78 -9.87 8.46
N SER A 167 -10.06 -10.88 8.96
CA SER A 167 -10.15 -11.29 10.36
C SER A 167 -9.72 -10.16 11.30
N TYR A 168 -8.63 -9.47 10.98
CA TYR A 168 -8.15 -8.34 11.78
C TYR A 168 -9.17 -7.19 11.79
N LEU A 169 -9.70 -6.81 10.62
CA LEU A 169 -10.73 -5.77 10.51
C LEU A 169 -11.95 -6.10 11.37
N LYS A 170 -12.49 -7.32 11.28
CA LYS A 170 -13.70 -7.71 12.01
C LYS A 170 -13.46 -7.87 13.51
N SER A 171 -12.42 -8.62 13.89
CA SER A 171 -12.24 -9.07 15.27
C SER A 171 -11.46 -8.08 16.12
N GLU A 172 -10.48 -7.39 15.55
CA GLU A 172 -9.58 -6.50 16.32
C GLU A 172 -10.03 -5.04 16.22
N LEU A 173 -10.46 -4.60 15.03
CA LEU A 173 -10.90 -3.22 14.80
C LEU A 173 -12.42 -3.02 14.91
N ASN A 174 -13.18 -4.11 15.10
CA ASN A 174 -14.65 -4.09 15.09
C ASN A 174 -15.23 -3.34 13.86
N ALA A 175 -14.59 -3.53 12.70
CA ALA A 175 -14.94 -2.82 11.49
C ALA A 175 -16.31 -3.24 10.97
N TYR A 176 -17.09 -2.26 10.52
CA TYR A 176 -18.38 -2.49 9.88
C TYR A 176 -18.21 -2.74 8.38
N ILE A 177 -18.82 -3.82 7.87
CA ILE A 177 -18.81 -4.14 6.44
C ILE A 177 -20.08 -3.65 5.79
N LEU A 178 -19.93 -2.71 4.86
CA LEU A 178 -21.01 -2.15 4.05
C LEU A 178 -21.44 -3.15 2.97
N HIS A 179 -22.26 -4.13 3.35
CA HIS A 179 -22.85 -5.07 2.40
C HIS A 179 -23.79 -4.33 1.44
N GLY A 180 -23.61 -4.54 0.13
CA GLY A 180 -24.39 -3.86 -0.91
C GLY A 180 -23.76 -2.56 -1.41
N TYR A 181 -22.72 -2.04 -0.73
CA TYR A 181 -21.89 -0.97 -1.27
C TYR A 181 -21.20 -1.46 -2.56
N THR A 182 -21.40 -0.72 -3.64
CA THR A 182 -20.93 -1.08 -4.97
C THR A 182 -20.17 0.06 -5.62
N ARG A 183 -19.24 -0.31 -6.49
CA ARG A 183 -18.61 0.63 -7.42
C ARG A 183 -19.67 1.26 -8.32
N ILE A 184 -19.48 2.54 -8.64
CA ILE A 184 -20.35 3.30 -9.55
C ILE A 184 -19.72 3.51 -10.94
N ALA A 185 -18.44 3.17 -11.09
CA ALA A 185 -17.71 3.19 -12.35
C ALA A 185 -16.79 1.97 -12.48
N ASP A 186 -16.26 1.74 -13.69
CA ASP A 186 -15.34 0.63 -13.95
C ASP A 186 -13.90 0.91 -13.52
N SER A 187 -13.48 2.18 -13.51
CA SER A 187 -12.13 2.61 -13.15
C SER A 187 -12.05 3.11 -11.70
N SER A 188 -10.86 3.04 -11.11
CA SER A 188 -10.60 3.51 -9.74
C SER A 188 -10.89 5.01 -9.61
N TYR A 189 -10.46 5.82 -10.59
CA TYR A 189 -10.77 7.25 -10.64
C TYR A 189 -12.28 7.54 -10.54
N GLY A 190 -13.09 6.81 -11.32
CA GLY A 190 -14.53 6.99 -11.33
C GLY A 190 -15.25 6.59 -10.04
N ASN A 191 -14.61 5.82 -9.16
CA ASN A 191 -15.15 5.39 -7.87
C ASN A 191 -14.61 6.23 -6.70
N ILE A 192 -13.35 6.62 -6.76
CA ILE A 192 -12.68 7.41 -5.73
C ILE A 192 -13.20 8.85 -5.71
N MET A 193 -13.35 9.49 -6.89
CA MET A 193 -13.81 10.88 -6.96
C MET A 193 -15.18 11.09 -6.29
N PRO A 194 -16.19 10.25 -6.54
CA PRO A 194 -17.47 10.35 -5.85
C PRO A 194 -17.40 10.03 -4.36
N MET A 195 -16.53 9.12 -3.94
CA MET A 195 -16.32 8.85 -2.51
C MET A 195 -15.81 10.10 -1.77
N PHE A 196 -14.91 10.86 -2.39
CA PHE A 196 -14.35 12.08 -1.78
C PHE A 196 -15.22 13.32 -1.93
N THR A 197 -15.97 13.45 -3.02
CA THR A 197 -16.68 14.69 -3.37
C THR A 197 -18.20 14.58 -3.26
N GLY A 198 -18.76 13.37 -3.22
CA GLY A 198 -20.19 13.13 -3.40
C GLY A 198 -20.68 13.35 -4.84
N LEU A 199 -19.79 13.64 -5.80
CA LEU A 199 -20.12 13.97 -7.20
C LEU A 199 -19.61 12.90 -8.16
N LYS A 200 -20.33 12.69 -9.28
CA LYS A 200 -19.89 11.77 -10.33
C LYS A 200 -18.60 12.26 -11.00
N ALA A 201 -17.68 11.34 -11.27
CA ALA A 201 -16.49 11.65 -12.06
C ALA A 201 -16.88 11.97 -13.52
N GLY A 202 -16.48 13.13 -14.03
CA GLY A 202 -16.61 13.47 -15.46
C GLY A 202 -17.93 14.13 -15.89
N HIS A 203 -18.60 14.92 -15.04
CA HIS A 203 -19.63 15.85 -15.52
C HIS A 203 -19.05 17.26 -15.74
N GLU A 204 -18.96 17.66 -17.00
CA GLU A 204 -19.43 19.00 -17.38
C GLU A 204 -20.96 18.95 -17.28
N ASP A 205 -21.55 19.97 -16.66
CA ASP A 205 -22.98 20.05 -16.40
C ASP A 205 -23.83 19.86 -17.67
N GLN A 206 -24.54 18.74 -17.77
CA GLN A 206 -25.80 18.71 -18.50
C GLN A 206 -26.93 18.74 -17.48
N ALA A 207 -27.51 19.93 -17.33
CA ALA A 207 -28.69 20.18 -16.52
C ALA A 207 -29.79 19.14 -16.83
N GLY A 208 -30.20 18.37 -15.82
CA GLY A 208 -31.41 17.56 -15.98
C GLY A 208 -31.62 16.34 -15.10
N VAL A 209 -30.83 16.06 -14.05
CA VAL A 209 -31.23 15.15 -12.94
C VAL A 209 -30.67 15.66 -11.59
N ASN A 210 -30.58 16.98 -11.46
CA ASN A 210 -29.84 17.68 -10.40
C ASN A 210 -30.61 17.81 -9.08
N ASN A 211 -31.07 16.73 -8.44
CA ASN A 211 -31.61 16.88 -7.07
C ASN A 211 -31.69 15.60 -6.22
N LEU A 212 -30.95 14.55 -6.54
CA LEU A 212 -30.77 13.46 -5.59
C LEU A 212 -29.34 13.48 -5.07
N PRO A 213 -29.09 13.99 -3.85
CA PRO A 213 -27.87 13.62 -3.16
C PRO A 213 -27.90 12.09 -3.06
N TYR A 214 -26.85 11.43 -3.56
CA TYR A 214 -26.63 10.04 -3.20
C TYR A 214 -26.32 10.06 -1.71
N ILE A 215 -27.33 9.77 -0.91
CA ILE A 215 -27.17 9.57 0.53
C ILE A 215 -26.43 8.24 0.66
N PHE A 216 -25.27 8.30 1.33
CA PHE A 216 -24.51 7.12 1.75
C PHE A 216 -25.34 6.18 2.61
#